data_AF-J9UWW6-F1
#
_entry.id   AF-J9UWW6-F1
#
_cell.length_a   1.000
_cell.length_b   1.000
_cell.length_c   1.000
_cell.angle_alpha   90.00
_cell.angle_beta   90.00
_cell.angle_gamma   90.00
#
_symmetry.space_group_name_H-M   'P 1'
#
loop_
_entity.id
_entity.type
_entity.pdbx_description
1 polymer ?
#
loop_
_entity_poly.entity_id
_entity_poly.type
_entity_poly.pdbx_seq_one_letter_code
_entity_poly.pdbx_strand_id
1 'polypeptide(L)'
;MKKIIPIIIFILIPTLIISFSILGNIPRTATLKFKLLEQNNNNTYKYKLNMYTSSKIFRYSDLFFIFLNEKNLPSYIKEISSTNKGYTSLEIISSEKLDENKEYQAEYIVSLKNEVYIISLMLSYLLLLIIININVKSLKKRAVFLYLSLIILIIINAIIKVNINYTGIFLLISFYLIIISNNINPPNKLNNITHQKIILITSSLLVALSNIFIINYSYPLVGEDISMILPRGYSLLTYAKNNGIFNIEFASPLFGAGLISYPNPQYDQFSIFYFLRYIMPFWKAYLLCVFLFSIIGFISFYYFNKDVLKVDFKTSLMSAVLFSFTGYYIHHIMIGHWTFLYHPLTALIVYLSFTDRLNYVIKILINALTFSAMIFGGAMQTIFFYTCFTLLGIAAILFKPNKKFIIQCLSIILSCLLGIILSLSKFTQSVYFGRLIERGNSGLHDNNPALIFRTVGNLLLYPILSAASYIKDNLGLRWEHDIALPTMMIVLLIFISLYFILKSSKKEK
;
A
#
# COMPACT_ATOMS: atom_id res chain seq x y z
N MET A 1 -1.56 -32.83 -20.50
CA MET A 1 -0.79 -31.57 -20.35
C MET A 1 -1.40 -30.57 -19.35
N LYS A 2 -2.66 -30.10 -19.50
CA LYS A 2 -3.25 -29.04 -18.64
C LYS A 2 -3.22 -29.28 -17.11
N LYS A 3 -3.30 -30.54 -16.65
CA LYS A 3 -3.21 -30.88 -15.21
C LYS A 3 -1.78 -31.04 -14.69
N ILE A 4 -0.87 -31.40 -15.59
CA ILE A 4 0.49 -31.85 -15.25
C ILE A 4 1.42 -30.63 -15.10
N ILE A 5 1.25 -29.62 -15.95
CA ILE A 5 2.08 -28.41 -15.94
C ILE A 5 2.05 -27.67 -14.58
N PRO A 6 0.87 -27.39 -13.96
CA PRO A 6 0.84 -26.71 -12.65
C PRO A 6 1.50 -27.53 -11.54
N ILE A 7 1.40 -28.86 -11.61
CA ILE A 7 2.00 -29.79 -10.63
C ILE A 7 3.52 -29.80 -10.80
N ILE A 8 4.01 -29.88 -12.04
CA ILE A 8 5.45 -29.82 -12.34
C ILE A 8 6.05 -28.50 -11.85
N ILE A 9 5.41 -27.36 -12.15
CA ILE A 9 5.89 -26.04 -11.70
C ILE A 9 5.82 -25.94 -10.17
N PHE A 10 4.77 -26.47 -9.53
CA PHE A 10 4.65 -26.49 -8.06
C PHE A 10 5.79 -27.24 -7.38
N ILE A 11 6.31 -28.30 -8.02
CA ILE A 11 7.46 -29.07 -7.53
C ILE A 11 8.78 -28.36 -7.83
N LEU A 12 8.92 -27.76 -9.02
CA LEU A 12 10.14 -27.07 -9.47
C LEU A 12 10.48 -25.83 -8.63
N ILE A 13 9.47 -25.10 -8.18
CA ILE A 13 9.68 -23.84 -7.44
C ILE A 13 10.37 -24.10 -6.08
N PRO A 14 9.87 -24.98 -5.20
CA PRO A 14 10.57 -25.37 -3.97
C PRO A 14 11.95 -25.97 -4.23
N THR A 15 12.12 -26.80 -5.27
CA THR A 15 13.44 -27.41 -5.56
C THR A 15 14.45 -26.38 -6.01
N LEU A 16 14.04 -25.34 -6.75
CA LEU A 16 14.88 -24.19 -7.11
C LEU A 16 15.25 -23.34 -5.89
N ILE A 17 14.33 -23.11 -4.94
CA ILE A 17 14.66 -22.40 -3.69
C ILE A 17 15.71 -23.21 -2.91
N ILE A 18 15.48 -24.51 -2.75
CA ILE A 18 16.38 -25.38 -1.99
C ILE A 18 17.75 -25.40 -2.64
N SER A 19 17.84 -25.53 -3.97
CA SER A 19 19.11 -25.52 -4.68
C SER A 19 19.82 -24.16 -4.57
N PHE A 20 19.10 -23.04 -4.69
CA PHE A 20 19.68 -21.71 -4.47
C PHE A 20 20.09 -21.47 -3.01
N SER A 21 19.39 -22.03 -2.04
CA SER A 21 19.75 -21.96 -0.62
C SER A 21 21.04 -22.73 -0.34
N ILE A 22 21.17 -23.93 -0.93
CA ILE A 22 22.39 -24.75 -0.84
C ILE A 22 23.56 -24.05 -1.52
N LEU A 23 23.36 -23.51 -2.74
CA LEU A 23 24.35 -22.71 -3.45
C LEU A 23 24.78 -21.47 -2.66
N GLY A 24 23.88 -20.94 -1.83
CA GLY A 24 24.13 -19.83 -0.95
C GLY A 24 25.22 -20.09 0.09
N ASN A 25 25.10 -21.23 0.77
CA ASN A 25 25.97 -21.61 1.88
C ASN A 25 27.37 -22.11 1.47
N ILE A 26 27.72 -22.07 0.19
CA ILE A 26 29.06 -22.45 -0.29
C ILE A 26 30.02 -21.26 -0.10
N PRO A 27 31.12 -21.41 0.67
CA PRO A 27 32.09 -20.35 0.87
C PRO A 27 32.85 -20.02 -0.43
N ARG A 28 33.14 -18.74 -0.63
CA ARG A 28 33.82 -18.19 -1.80
C ARG A 28 34.82 -17.12 -1.38
N THR A 29 35.79 -16.81 -2.22
CA THR A 29 36.85 -15.84 -1.90
C THR A 29 36.51 -14.43 -2.36
N ALA A 30 36.65 -13.45 -1.46
CA ALA A 30 36.54 -12.02 -1.76
C ALA A 30 37.83 -11.29 -1.39
N THR A 31 38.06 -10.18 -2.10
CA THR A 31 39.13 -9.23 -1.81
C THR A 31 38.57 -8.09 -0.97
N LEU A 32 39.25 -7.76 0.12
CA LEU A 32 38.88 -6.71 1.06
C LEU A 32 39.82 -5.51 0.90
N LYS A 33 39.23 -4.31 0.86
CA LYS A 33 39.96 -3.04 0.99
C LYS A 33 39.45 -2.27 2.19
N PHE A 34 40.39 -1.71 2.94
CA PHE A 34 40.11 -1.01 4.20
C PHE A 34 40.37 0.49 4.04
N LYS A 35 39.57 1.28 4.73
CA LYS A 35 39.80 2.71 4.94
C LYS A 35 39.62 3.02 6.43
N LEU A 36 40.64 3.53 7.09
CA LEU A 36 40.60 3.86 8.51
C LEU A 36 39.57 4.97 8.74
N LEU A 37 38.72 4.78 9.76
CA LEU A 37 37.75 5.77 10.22
C LEU A 37 38.25 6.43 11.50
N GLU A 38 38.58 5.63 12.51
CA GLU A 38 38.97 6.11 13.84
C GLU A 38 39.99 5.18 14.49
N GLN A 39 40.87 5.75 15.31
CA GLN A 39 41.80 5.03 16.18
C GLN A 39 41.36 5.25 17.63
N ASN A 40 40.94 4.19 18.32
CA ASN A 40 40.50 4.28 19.70
C ASN A 40 41.68 4.12 20.65
N ASN A 41 41.62 4.78 21.81
CA ASN A 41 42.67 4.78 22.84
C ASN A 41 42.99 3.39 23.43
N ASN A 42 42.15 2.37 23.18
CA ASN A 42 42.30 1.00 23.68
C ASN A 42 43.03 0.05 22.70
N ASN A 43 43.88 0.55 21.82
CA ASN A 43 44.57 -0.23 20.77
C ASN A 43 43.62 -1.02 19.84
N THR A 44 42.50 -0.40 19.47
CA THR A 44 41.57 -0.93 18.46
C THR A 44 41.34 0.09 17.36
N TYR A 45 41.23 -0.38 16.12
CA TYR A 45 41.11 0.44 14.93
C TYR A 45 39.77 0.19 14.26
N LYS A 46 39.02 1.26 13.97
CA LYS A 46 37.74 1.19 13.27
C LYS A 46 37.98 1.44 11.78
N TYR A 47 37.60 0.49 10.93
CA TYR A 47 37.75 0.59 9.48
C TYR A 47 36.41 0.52 8.76
N LYS A 48 36.29 1.26 7.67
CA LYS A 48 35.31 1.00 6.60
C LYS A 48 35.89 -0.03 5.65
N LEU A 49 35.21 -1.15 5.49
CA LEU A 49 35.57 -2.24 4.60
C LEU A 49 34.71 -2.20 3.34
N ASN A 50 35.35 -2.25 2.18
CA ASN A 50 34.71 -2.50 0.89
C ASN A 50 35.09 -3.90 0.43
N MET A 51 34.08 -4.72 0.15
CA MET A 51 34.27 -6.10 -0.29
C MET A 51 34.07 -6.24 -1.81
N TYR A 52 35.05 -6.84 -2.47
CA TYR A 52 35.03 -7.13 -3.90
C TYR A 52 34.95 -8.64 -4.12
N THR A 53 33.81 -9.12 -4.59
CA THR A 53 33.62 -10.54 -4.89
C THR A 53 34.40 -10.94 -6.15
N SER A 54 35.11 -12.06 -6.09
CA SER A 54 35.79 -12.67 -7.26
C SER A 54 34.81 -13.08 -8.35
N SER A 55 33.62 -13.56 -7.97
CA SER A 55 32.55 -13.91 -8.90
C SER A 55 31.77 -12.67 -9.34
N LYS A 56 31.73 -12.45 -10.66
CA LYS A 56 30.92 -11.39 -11.30
C LYS A 56 29.41 -11.65 -11.16
N ILE A 57 28.99 -12.91 -11.01
CA ILE A 57 27.58 -13.34 -10.98
C ILE A 57 26.85 -12.78 -9.75
N PHE A 58 27.54 -12.73 -8.60
CA PHE A 58 26.93 -12.35 -7.32
C PHE A 58 27.10 -10.88 -6.96
N ARG A 59 28.02 -10.18 -7.63
CA ARG A 59 28.44 -8.79 -7.32
C ARG A 59 27.29 -7.77 -7.37
N TYR A 60 26.25 -8.06 -8.15
CA TYR A 60 25.04 -7.25 -8.30
C TYR A 60 23.78 -8.12 -8.27
N SER A 61 23.78 -9.19 -7.48
CA SER A 61 22.65 -10.13 -7.50
C SER A 61 21.40 -9.52 -6.88
N ASP A 62 20.32 -9.53 -7.66
CA ASP A 62 18.98 -9.23 -7.15
C ASP A 62 18.46 -10.33 -6.22
N LEU A 63 19.03 -11.55 -6.30
CA LEU A 63 18.53 -12.74 -5.60
C LEU A 63 19.22 -13.00 -4.26
N PHE A 64 20.47 -12.55 -4.10
CA PHE A 64 21.28 -12.87 -2.93
C PHE A 64 21.78 -11.63 -2.20
N PHE A 65 21.78 -11.70 -0.88
CA PHE A 65 22.64 -10.90 -0.03
C PHE A 65 24.01 -11.56 0.07
N ILE A 66 25.06 -10.77 0.20
CA ILE A 66 26.44 -11.24 0.35
C ILE A 66 26.85 -11.01 1.81
N PHE A 67 27.55 -11.95 2.43
CA PHE A 67 27.98 -11.88 3.83
C PHE A 67 29.42 -12.32 3.95
N LEU A 68 30.22 -11.66 4.79
CA LEU A 68 31.47 -12.27 5.24
C LEU A 68 31.18 -13.54 6.02
N ASN A 69 32.00 -14.57 5.82
CA ASN A 69 31.87 -15.81 6.57
C ASN A 69 32.41 -15.61 7.99
N GLU A 70 31.51 -15.33 8.94
CA GLU A 70 31.87 -15.10 10.35
C GLU A 70 32.61 -16.27 11.00
N LYS A 71 32.45 -17.49 10.48
CA LYS A 71 33.12 -18.69 11.02
C LYS A 71 34.62 -18.74 10.71
N ASN A 72 35.05 -18.07 9.64
CA ASN A 72 36.44 -18.08 9.15
C ASN A 72 36.98 -16.65 9.03
N LEU A 73 36.69 -15.79 10.02
CA LEU A 73 37.28 -14.46 10.06
C LEU A 73 38.75 -14.52 10.47
N PRO A 74 39.60 -13.66 9.89
CA PRO A 74 40.95 -13.45 10.41
C PRO A 74 40.91 -13.03 11.89
N SER A 75 41.83 -13.56 12.69
CA SER A 75 41.89 -13.34 14.15
C SER A 75 42.01 -11.88 14.58
N TYR A 76 42.48 -11.00 13.69
CA TYR A 76 42.59 -9.57 13.97
C TYR A 76 41.24 -8.84 13.98
N ILE A 77 40.19 -9.37 13.32
CA ILE A 77 38.84 -8.77 13.27
C ILE A 77 38.07 -9.19 14.53
N LYS A 78 37.75 -8.21 15.39
CA LYS A 78 37.03 -8.44 16.65
C LYS A 78 35.53 -8.30 16.52
N GLU A 79 35.08 -7.28 15.80
CA GLU A 79 33.65 -6.99 15.62
C GLU A 79 33.35 -6.52 14.21
N ILE A 80 32.14 -6.83 13.75
CA ILE A 80 31.60 -6.40 12.46
C ILE A 80 30.26 -5.69 12.74
N SER A 81 30.18 -4.41 12.39
CA SER A 81 28.96 -3.62 12.45
C SER A 81 28.47 -3.29 11.04
N SER A 82 27.20 -3.58 10.76
CA SER A 82 26.57 -3.34 9.47
C SER A 82 25.72 -2.08 9.50
N THR A 83 25.83 -1.26 8.46
CA THR A 83 24.91 -0.14 8.23
C THR A 83 23.70 -0.56 7.38
N ASN A 84 23.81 -1.63 6.58
CA ASN A 84 22.76 -2.16 5.70
C ASN A 84 22.76 -3.70 5.66
N LYS A 85 21.59 -4.31 5.41
CA LYS A 85 21.46 -5.77 5.17
C LYS A 85 22.05 -6.14 3.80
N GLY A 86 23.04 -7.04 3.78
CA GLY A 86 23.77 -7.45 2.59
C GLY A 86 25.03 -6.62 2.40
N TYR A 87 26.18 -7.27 2.52
CA TYR A 87 27.46 -6.68 2.84
C TYR A 87 28.32 -6.43 1.60
N THR A 88 28.26 -5.22 1.05
CA THR A 88 29.32 -4.69 0.16
C THR A 88 30.14 -3.57 0.82
N SER A 89 29.53 -2.85 1.77
CA SER A 89 30.21 -1.87 2.64
C SER A 89 29.96 -2.19 4.11
N LEU A 90 31.02 -2.27 4.90
CA LEU A 90 31.04 -2.75 6.27
C LEU A 90 31.81 -1.81 7.18
N GLU A 91 31.50 -1.80 8.47
CA GLU A 91 32.38 -1.24 9.49
C GLU A 91 32.92 -2.40 10.33
N ILE A 92 34.23 -2.44 10.53
CA ILE A 92 34.87 -3.46 11.36
C ILE A 92 35.74 -2.83 12.45
N ILE A 93 35.89 -3.54 13.55
CA ILE A 93 36.85 -3.22 14.61
C ILE A 93 37.97 -4.24 14.55
N SER A 94 39.19 -3.77 14.32
CA SER A 94 40.42 -4.57 14.28
C SER A 94 41.27 -4.34 15.52
N SER A 95 41.96 -5.40 15.97
CA SER A 95 42.99 -5.33 17.02
C SER A 95 44.37 -4.97 16.50
N GLU A 96 44.56 -5.04 15.18
CA GLU A 96 45.80 -4.71 14.49
C GLU A 96 45.59 -3.55 13.52
N LYS A 97 46.64 -2.75 13.32
CA LYS A 97 46.66 -1.71 12.29
C LYS A 97 46.83 -2.35 10.92
N LEU A 98 45.80 -2.28 10.10
CA LEU A 98 45.78 -2.76 8.72
C LEU A 98 46.32 -1.70 7.77
N ASP A 99 47.02 -2.15 6.71
CA ASP A 99 47.54 -1.30 5.65
C ASP A 99 46.45 -1.05 4.60
N GLU A 100 46.11 0.22 4.35
CA GLU A 100 45.09 0.62 3.39
C GLU A 100 45.48 0.31 1.93
N ASN A 101 46.78 0.18 1.65
CA ASN A 101 47.30 -0.11 0.31
C ASN A 101 47.37 -1.61 0.00
N LYS A 102 47.13 -2.46 1.00
CA LYS A 102 47.21 -3.92 0.87
C LYS A 102 45.82 -4.52 0.66
N GLU A 103 45.75 -5.46 -0.27
CA GLU A 103 44.56 -6.26 -0.50
C GLU A 103 44.59 -7.50 0.41
N TYR A 104 43.50 -7.72 1.14
CA TYR A 104 43.35 -8.89 2.03
C TYR A 104 42.32 -9.85 1.44
N GLN A 105 42.51 -11.15 1.66
CA GLN A 105 41.54 -12.16 1.24
C GLN A 105 40.70 -12.63 2.42
N ALA A 106 39.41 -12.82 2.18
CA ALA A 106 38.49 -13.42 3.14
C ALA A 106 37.43 -14.26 2.44
N GLU A 107 36.80 -15.14 3.20
CA GLU A 107 35.67 -15.91 2.72
C GLU A 107 34.36 -15.14 2.87
N TYR A 108 33.50 -15.27 1.87
CA TYR A 108 32.13 -14.79 1.89
C TYR A 108 31.16 -15.92 1.53
N ILE A 109 29.95 -15.82 2.08
CA ILE A 109 28.79 -16.65 1.72
C ILE A 109 27.73 -15.75 1.10
N VAL A 110 26.78 -16.36 0.37
CA VAL A 110 25.63 -15.63 -0.16
C VAL A 110 24.37 -16.21 0.45
N SER A 111 23.46 -15.40 0.96
CA SER A 111 22.15 -15.88 1.40
C SER A 111 21.10 -15.35 0.46
N LEU A 112 20.12 -16.18 0.09
CA LEU A 112 18.94 -15.71 -0.61
C LEU A 112 18.30 -14.56 0.16
N LYS A 113 17.86 -13.53 -0.57
CA LYS A 113 17.10 -12.44 0.03
C LYS A 113 15.72 -12.94 0.46
N ASN A 114 15.20 -12.37 1.55
CA ASN A 114 13.88 -12.76 2.09
C ASN A 114 12.77 -12.60 1.04
N GLU A 115 12.88 -11.60 0.16
CA GLU A 115 11.99 -11.32 -0.95
C GLU A 115 11.85 -12.50 -1.91
N VAL A 116 12.94 -13.24 -2.18
CA VAL A 116 12.92 -14.39 -3.08
C VAL A 116 12.15 -15.55 -2.45
N TYR A 117 12.37 -15.82 -1.16
CA TYR A 117 11.59 -16.82 -0.43
C TYR A 117 10.10 -16.49 -0.42
N ILE A 118 9.75 -15.21 -0.20
CA ILE A 118 8.36 -14.74 -0.21
C ILE A 118 7.72 -14.97 -1.58
N ILE A 119 8.33 -14.48 -2.66
CA ILE A 119 7.81 -14.60 -4.02
C ILE A 119 7.59 -16.07 -4.37
N SER A 120 8.54 -16.91 -4.00
CA SER A 120 8.49 -18.34 -4.28
C SER A 120 7.42 -19.08 -3.48
N LEU A 121 7.28 -18.80 -2.18
CA LEU A 121 6.18 -19.30 -1.35
C LEU A 121 4.81 -18.89 -1.92
N MET A 122 4.68 -17.64 -2.37
CA MET A 122 3.45 -17.12 -2.97
C MET A 122 3.12 -17.82 -4.30
N LEU A 123 4.12 -18.07 -5.15
CA LEU A 123 3.95 -18.83 -6.40
C LEU A 123 3.55 -20.28 -6.13
N SER A 124 4.16 -20.93 -5.14
CA SER A 124 3.76 -22.28 -4.71
C SER A 124 2.31 -22.30 -4.21
N TYR A 125 1.91 -21.33 -3.37
CA TYR A 125 0.54 -21.20 -2.90
C TYR A 125 -0.45 -21.00 -4.07
N LEU A 126 -0.09 -20.17 -5.04
CA LEU A 126 -0.83 -19.96 -6.28
C LEU A 126 -1.08 -21.24 -7.06
N LEU A 127 -0.03 -22.01 -7.27
CA LEU A 127 -0.09 -23.26 -8.02
C LEU A 127 -0.92 -24.30 -7.27
N LEU A 128 -0.82 -24.34 -5.93
CA LEU A 128 -1.68 -25.16 -5.09
C LEU A 128 -3.17 -24.82 -5.29
N LEU A 129 -3.52 -23.54 -5.30
CA LEU A 129 -4.88 -23.09 -5.59
C LEU A 129 -5.36 -23.53 -6.99
N ILE A 130 -4.49 -23.42 -8.01
CA ILE A 130 -4.78 -23.91 -9.36
C ILE A 130 -5.02 -25.42 -9.37
N ILE A 131 -4.16 -26.20 -8.69
CA ILE A 131 -4.28 -27.65 -8.56
C ILE A 131 -5.60 -28.03 -7.90
N ILE A 132 -5.98 -27.35 -6.81
CA ILE A 132 -7.27 -27.54 -6.11
C ILE A 132 -8.43 -27.26 -7.07
N ASN A 133 -8.38 -26.16 -7.83
CA ASN A 133 -9.45 -25.78 -8.76
C ASN A 133 -9.61 -26.77 -9.92
N ILE A 134 -8.50 -27.34 -10.40
CA ILE A 134 -8.50 -28.33 -11.48
C ILE A 134 -9.00 -29.70 -10.98
N ASN A 135 -8.59 -30.12 -9.79
CA ASN A 135 -8.78 -31.51 -9.32
C ASN A 135 -10.01 -31.71 -8.45
N VAL A 136 -10.39 -30.72 -7.62
CA VAL A 136 -11.56 -30.84 -6.75
C VAL A 136 -12.78 -30.38 -7.53
N LYS A 137 -13.77 -31.24 -7.80
CA LYS A 137 -15.01 -30.83 -8.50
C LYS A 137 -16.04 -30.19 -7.56
N SER A 138 -16.09 -30.62 -6.30
CA SER A 138 -17.07 -30.14 -5.32
C SER A 138 -16.70 -28.76 -4.77
N LEU A 139 -17.64 -27.82 -4.84
CA LEU A 139 -17.44 -26.44 -4.40
C LEU A 139 -17.24 -26.33 -2.88
N LYS A 140 -18.02 -27.07 -2.09
CA LYS A 140 -17.86 -27.12 -0.63
C LYS A 140 -16.44 -27.58 -0.26
N LYS A 141 -15.94 -28.61 -0.94
CA LYS A 141 -14.57 -29.10 -0.75
C LYS A 141 -13.53 -28.07 -1.18
N ARG A 142 -13.71 -27.36 -2.30
CA ARG A 142 -12.82 -26.27 -2.73
C ARG A 142 -12.75 -25.15 -1.69
N ALA A 143 -13.89 -24.71 -1.16
CA ALA A 143 -13.95 -23.69 -0.13
C ALA A 143 -13.22 -24.14 1.15
N VAL A 144 -13.43 -25.38 1.59
CA VAL A 144 -12.71 -25.95 2.74
C VAL A 144 -11.20 -25.98 2.50
N PHE A 145 -10.74 -26.44 1.34
CA PHE A 145 -9.31 -26.45 1.00
C PHE A 145 -8.71 -25.04 0.95
N LEU A 146 -9.48 -24.05 0.49
CA LEU A 146 -9.11 -22.64 0.50
C LEU A 146 -8.92 -22.08 1.92
N TYR A 147 -9.89 -22.33 2.80
CA TYR A 147 -9.80 -21.87 4.19
C TYR A 147 -8.66 -22.57 4.91
N LEU A 148 -8.45 -23.87 4.65
CA LEU A 148 -7.33 -24.62 5.20
C LEU A 148 -5.98 -24.09 4.70
N SER A 149 -5.86 -23.79 3.39
CA SER A 149 -4.65 -23.23 2.82
C SER A 149 -4.35 -21.83 3.37
N LEU A 150 -5.38 -21.03 3.63
CA LEU A 150 -5.30 -19.73 4.32
C LEU A 150 -4.74 -19.87 5.73
N ILE A 151 -5.29 -20.79 6.53
CA ILE A 151 -4.84 -21.04 7.89
C ILE A 151 -3.37 -21.48 7.89
N ILE A 152 -2.99 -22.39 6.99
CA ILE A 152 -1.60 -22.85 6.86
C ILE A 152 -0.67 -21.68 6.49
N LEU A 153 -1.07 -20.82 5.55
CA LEU A 153 -0.27 -19.66 5.16
C LEU A 153 -0.09 -18.67 6.32
N ILE A 154 -1.14 -18.42 7.11
CA ILE A 154 -1.08 -17.59 8.31
C ILE A 154 -0.13 -18.21 9.35
N ILE A 155 -0.20 -19.53 9.57
CA ILE A 155 0.66 -20.26 10.51
C ILE A 155 2.13 -20.22 10.08
N ILE A 156 2.43 -20.58 8.82
CA ILE A 156 3.79 -20.56 8.26
C ILE A 156 4.41 -19.18 8.45
N ASN A 157 3.63 -18.15 8.19
CA ASN A 157 4.09 -16.78 8.27
C ASN A 157 4.29 -16.28 9.72
N ALA A 158 3.41 -16.67 10.65
CA ALA A 158 3.60 -16.43 12.08
C ALA A 158 4.90 -17.09 12.60
N ILE A 159 5.30 -18.22 12.02
CA ILE A 159 6.53 -18.95 12.39
C ILE A 159 7.78 -18.32 11.77
N ILE A 160 7.76 -17.97 10.47
CA ILE A 160 8.97 -17.53 9.75
C ILE A 160 9.25 -16.02 9.97
N LYS A 161 8.32 -15.24 10.56
CA LYS A 161 8.47 -13.78 10.82
C LYS A 161 8.97 -13.00 9.59
N VAL A 162 8.44 -13.34 8.43
CA VAL A 162 8.84 -12.73 7.16
C VAL A 162 7.97 -11.52 6.88
N ASN A 163 8.54 -10.45 6.30
CA ASN A 163 7.79 -9.29 5.80
C ASN A 163 7.03 -9.65 4.52
N ILE A 164 6.03 -10.52 4.64
CA ILE A 164 5.22 -10.97 3.51
C ILE A 164 4.35 -9.82 2.98
N ASN A 165 4.25 -9.72 1.65
CA ASN A 165 3.33 -8.78 0.99
C ASN A 165 1.89 -9.31 1.09
N TYR A 166 1.24 -9.06 2.24
CA TYR A 166 -0.12 -9.48 2.53
C TYR A 166 -1.14 -8.92 1.55
N THR A 167 -0.95 -7.68 1.10
CA THR A 167 -1.75 -7.04 0.04
C THR A 167 -1.81 -7.95 -1.18
N GLY A 168 -0.66 -8.45 -1.61
CA GLY A 168 -0.54 -9.41 -2.69
C GLY A 168 -1.29 -10.72 -2.46
N ILE A 169 -1.18 -11.30 -1.25
CA ILE A 169 -1.85 -12.56 -0.88
C ILE A 169 -3.36 -12.40 -0.92
N PHE A 170 -3.89 -11.36 -0.26
CA PHE A 170 -5.32 -11.14 -0.18
C PHE A 170 -5.93 -10.78 -1.53
N LEU A 171 -5.19 -10.03 -2.36
CA LEU A 171 -5.55 -9.79 -3.74
C LEU A 171 -5.65 -11.15 -4.47
N LEU A 172 -4.63 -11.98 -4.39
CA LEU A 172 -4.62 -13.29 -5.04
C LEU A 172 -5.77 -14.23 -4.62
N ILE A 173 -6.06 -14.26 -3.33
CA ILE A 173 -7.16 -15.05 -2.75
C ILE A 173 -8.50 -14.53 -3.23
N SER A 174 -8.67 -13.21 -3.25
CA SER A 174 -9.89 -12.57 -3.74
C SER A 174 -10.12 -12.92 -5.21
N PHE A 175 -9.08 -12.88 -6.04
CA PHE A 175 -9.14 -13.31 -7.44
C PHE A 175 -9.55 -14.78 -7.59
N TYR A 176 -8.99 -15.65 -6.76
CA TYR A 176 -9.32 -17.07 -6.78
C TYR A 176 -10.77 -17.35 -6.35
N LEU A 177 -11.25 -16.68 -5.30
CA LEU A 177 -12.64 -16.75 -4.84
C LEU A 177 -13.62 -16.24 -5.90
N ILE A 178 -13.26 -15.18 -6.64
CA ILE A 178 -14.03 -14.66 -7.77
C ILE A 178 -14.10 -15.70 -8.90
N ILE A 179 -13.01 -16.38 -9.20
CA ILE A 179 -12.97 -17.41 -10.26
C ILE A 179 -13.79 -18.64 -9.87
N ILE A 180 -13.75 -19.08 -8.60
CA ILE A 180 -14.51 -20.23 -8.13
C ILE A 180 -16.01 -19.92 -8.06
N SER A 181 -16.39 -18.81 -7.44
CA SER A 181 -17.79 -18.45 -7.26
C SER A 181 -18.52 -18.28 -8.60
N ASN A 182 -17.81 -17.81 -9.63
CA ASN A 182 -18.34 -17.66 -10.98
C ASN A 182 -18.44 -18.94 -11.82
N ASN A 183 -17.94 -20.09 -11.35
CA ASN A 183 -18.13 -21.37 -12.04
C ASN A 183 -19.41 -22.10 -11.58
N ILE A 184 -20.16 -21.50 -10.66
CA ILE A 184 -21.48 -21.97 -10.24
C ILE A 184 -22.49 -21.40 -11.24
N ASN A 185 -23.09 -22.24 -12.07
CA ASN A 185 -24.31 -21.85 -12.80
C ASN A 185 -25.50 -22.17 -11.90
N PRO A 186 -26.15 -21.17 -11.26
CA PRO A 186 -27.40 -21.41 -10.57
C PRO A 186 -28.48 -21.82 -11.59
N PRO A 187 -29.37 -22.76 -11.24
CA PRO A 187 -30.33 -23.33 -12.19
C PRO A 187 -31.33 -22.31 -12.77
N ASN A 188 -31.53 -21.16 -12.11
CA ASN A 188 -32.50 -20.12 -12.51
C ASN A 188 -31.90 -18.71 -12.58
N LYS A 189 -32.44 -17.85 -13.46
CA LYS A 189 -32.01 -16.44 -13.64
C LYS A 189 -32.20 -15.58 -12.37
N LEU A 190 -33.29 -15.79 -11.62
CA LEU A 190 -33.54 -15.12 -10.34
C LEU A 190 -32.50 -15.53 -9.28
N ASN A 191 -32.16 -16.83 -9.23
CA ASN A 191 -31.11 -17.37 -8.37
C ASN A 191 -29.72 -16.84 -8.76
N ASN A 192 -29.51 -16.45 -10.02
CA ASN A 192 -28.26 -15.85 -10.48
C ASN A 192 -28.06 -14.43 -9.93
N ILE A 193 -29.11 -13.61 -9.91
CA ILE A 193 -29.04 -12.24 -9.38
C ILE A 193 -28.79 -12.25 -7.87
N THR A 194 -29.50 -13.11 -7.12
CA THR A 194 -29.29 -13.25 -5.67
C THR A 194 -27.89 -13.78 -5.36
N HIS A 195 -27.41 -14.76 -6.13
CA HIS A 195 -26.05 -15.28 -6.00
C HIS A 195 -24.97 -14.23 -6.24
N GLN A 196 -25.10 -13.41 -7.30
CA GLN A 196 -24.17 -12.32 -7.59
C GLN A 196 -24.13 -11.27 -6.47
N LYS A 197 -25.29 -10.93 -5.88
CA LYS A 197 -25.35 -10.01 -4.73
C LYS A 197 -24.66 -10.60 -3.49
N ILE A 198 -24.87 -11.88 -3.21
CA ILE A 198 -24.18 -12.56 -2.09
C ILE A 198 -22.67 -12.53 -2.30
N ILE A 199 -22.19 -12.87 -3.52
CA ILE A 199 -20.77 -12.81 -3.86
C ILE A 199 -20.22 -11.39 -3.67
N LEU A 200 -20.94 -10.36 -4.12
CA LEU A 200 -20.53 -8.97 -3.95
C LEU A 200 -20.36 -8.60 -2.47
N ILE A 201 -21.37 -8.89 -1.64
CA ILE A 201 -21.38 -8.58 -0.21
C ILE A 201 -20.24 -9.32 0.50
N THR A 202 -20.15 -10.64 0.30
CA THR A 202 -19.09 -11.47 0.88
C THR A 202 -17.69 -11.03 0.46
N SER A 203 -17.49 -10.68 -0.82
CA SER A 203 -16.20 -10.14 -1.29
C SER A 203 -15.87 -8.81 -0.62
N SER A 204 -16.84 -7.90 -0.49
CA SER A 204 -16.63 -6.61 0.15
C SER A 204 -16.23 -6.75 1.62
N LEU A 205 -16.86 -7.68 2.35
CA LEU A 205 -16.54 -7.99 3.75
C LEU A 205 -15.15 -8.61 3.87
N LEU A 206 -14.80 -9.57 3.00
CA LEU A 206 -13.49 -10.19 3.00
C LEU A 206 -12.38 -9.18 2.73
N VAL A 207 -12.57 -8.28 1.76
CA VAL A 207 -11.60 -7.21 1.46
C VAL A 207 -11.45 -6.27 2.65
N ALA A 208 -12.55 -5.85 3.27
CA ALA A 208 -12.49 -4.97 4.43
C ALA A 208 -11.78 -5.62 5.63
N LEU A 209 -12.05 -6.90 5.91
CA LEU A 209 -11.35 -7.67 6.93
C LEU A 209 -9.86 -7.86 6.61
N SER A 210 -9.55 -8.06 5.33
CA SER A 210 -8.16 -8.16 4.86
C SER A 210 -7.40 -6.87 5.10
N ASN A 211 -8.01 -5.72 4.79
CA ASN A 211 -7.41 -4.40 5.06
C ASN A 211 -7.15 -4.19 6.55
N ILE A 212 -8.11 -4.52 7.43
CA ILE A 212 -7.90 -4.51 8.89
C ILE A 212 -6.70 -5.39 9.26
N PHE A 213 -6.67 -6.63 8.76
CA PHE A 213 -5.61 -7.58 9.10
C PHE A 213 -4.23 -7.07 8.69
N ILE A 214 -4.11 -6.53 7.46
CA ILE A 214 -2.86 -5.98 6.94
C ILE A 214 -2.35 -4.85 7.83
N ILE A 215 -3.24 -3.92 8.21
CA ILE A 215 -2.89 -2.78 9.05
C ILE A 215 -2.53 -3.21 10.46
N ASN A 216 -3.31 -4.15 11.03
CA ASN A 216 -3.10 -4.63 12.38
C ASN A 216 -1.88 -5.55 12.52
N TYR A 217 -1.41 -6.15 11.42
CA TYR A 217 -0.17 -6.94 11.42
C TYR A 217 1.06 -6.09 11.77
N SER A 218 1.09 -4.84 11.33
CA SER A 218 2.18 -3.92 11.63
C SER A 218 2.08 -3.27 13.01
N TYR A 219 1.00 -3.51 13.77
CA TYR A 219 0.83 -2.95 15.11
C TYR A 219 1.74 -3.64 16.16
N PRO A 220 2.35 -2.93 17.12
CA PRO A 220 2.31 -1.47 17.36
C PRO A 220 3.34 -0.67 16.56
N LEU A 221 4.18 -1.33 15.77
CA LEU A 221 5.20 -0.72 14.89
C LEU A 221 4.57 -0.09 13.63
N VAL A 222 3.43 0.58 13.81
CA VAL A 222 2.76 1.38 12.78
C VAL A 222 3.58 2.67 12.61
N GLY A 223 3.64 3.19 11.39
CA GLY A 223 4.61 4.23 11.03
C GLY A 223 4.58 5.50 11.89
N GLU A 224 5.61 6.34 11.70
CA GLU A 224 5.92 7.52 12.53
C GLU A 224 4.73 8.48 12.68
N ASP A 225 3.84 8.58 11.69
CA ASP A 225 2.67 9.45 11.71
C ASP A 225 1.67 9.13 12.81
N ILE A 226 1.57 7.87 13.24
CA ILE A 226 0.72 7.51 14.38
C ILE A 226 1.23 8.17 15.67
N SER A 227 2.55 8.25 15.84
CA SER A 227 3.15 8.89 17.01
C SER A 227 2.87 10.41 17.05
N MET A 228 2.73 11.04 15.88
CA MET A 228 2.35 12.45 15.78
C MET A 228 0.87 12.69 16.06
N ILE A 229 -0.03 11.82 15.59
CA ILE A 229 -1.48 12.05 15.71
C ILE A 229 -2.07 11.60 17.03
N LEU A 230 -1.54 10.53 17.61
CA LEU A 230 -2.15 9.93 18.79
C LEU A 230 -2.24 10.94 19.95
N PRO A 231 -1.20 11.74 20.27
CA PRO A 231 -1.28 12.79 21.29
C PRO A 231 -2.34 13.85 20.96
N ARG A 232 -2.44 14.26 19.69
CA ARG A 232 -3.43 15.25 19.22
C ARG A 232 -4.85 14.72 19.34
N GLY A 233 -5.04 13.45 18.99
CA GLY A 233 -6.29 12.74 19.15
C GLY A 233 -6.71 12.67 20.62
N TYR A 234 -5.80 12.35 21.54
CA TYR A 234 -6.09 12.37 22.98
C TYR A 234 -6.37 13.78 23.50
N SER A 235 -5.74 14.81 22.96
CA SER A 235 -6.07 16.19 23.32
C SER A 235 -7.53 16.52 23.01
N LEU A 236 -7.93 16.31 21.76
CA LEU A 236 -9.31 16.53 21.29
C LEU A 236 -10.32 15.80 22.18
N LEU A 237 -10.03 14.55 22.56
CA LEU A 237 -10.90 13.77 23.43
C LEU A 237 -10.98 14.31 24.85
N THR A 238 -9.86 14.75 25.41
CA THR A 238 -9.82 15.33 26.75
C THR A 238 -10.57 16.65 26.78
N TYR A 239 -10.37 17.50 25.78
CA TYR A 239 -11.12 18.74 25.60
C TYR A 239 -12.63 18.47 25.47
N ALA A 240 -13.02 17.51 24.63
CA ALA A 240 -14.41 17.11 24.43
C ALA A 240 -15.07 16.56 25.71
N LYS A 241 -14.33 15.83 26.56
CA LYS A 241 -14.83 15.33 27.84
C LYS A 241 -15.06 16.45 28.86
N ASN A 242 -14.20 17.46 28.86
CA ASN A 242 -14.28 18.57 29.83
C ASN A 242 -15.27 19.65 29.40
N ASN A 243 -15.39 19.92 28.10
CA ASN A 243 -16.20 21.02 27.57
C ASN A 243 -17.46 20.54 26.85
N GLY A 244 -17.54 19.27 26.45
CA GLY A 244 -18.63 18.73 25.64
C GLY A 244 -18.21 18.44 24.20
N ILE A 245 -18.78 17.39 23.60
CA ILE A 245 -18.36 16.83 22.29
C ILE A 245 -18.57 17.79 21.11
N PHE A 246 -19.49 18.75 21.24
CA PHE A 246 -19.80 19.75 20.22
C PHE A 246 -19.03 21.06 20.39
N ASN A 247 -18.25 21.21 21.46
CA ASN A 247 -17.44 22.40 21.67
C ASN A 247 -16.17 22.36 20.82
N ILE A 248 -15.89 23.49 20.19
CA ILE A 248 -14.76 23.64 19.26
C ILE A 248 -13.47 23.78 20.07
N GLU A 249 -12.45 22.99 19.74
CA GLU A 249 -11.12 23.13 20.31
C GLU A 249 -10.31 24.01 19.34
N PHE A 250 -10.29 25.33 19.53
CA PHE A 250 -9.54 26.22 18.63
C PHE A 250 -8.02 26.01 18.75
N ALA A 251 -7.54 25.80 19.97
CA ALA A 251 -6.17 25.43 20.30
C ALA A 251 -6.19 24.36 21.40
N SER A 252 -5.30 23.37 21.27
CA SER A 252 -5.15 22.32 22.27
C SER A 252 -4.51 22.87 23.54
N PRO A 253 -5.14 22.72 24.71
CA PRO A 253 -4.57 23.17 25.98
C PRO A 253 -3.47 22.25 26.52
N LEU A 254 -3.22 21.10 25.86
CA LEU A 254 -2.33 20.04 26.33
C LEU A 254 -0.93 20.09 25.71
N PHE A 255 -0.69 21.01 24.78
CA PHE A 255 0.65 21.33 24.28
C PHE A 255 1.12 22.67 24.85
N GLY A 256 2.41 22.77 25.19
CA GLY A 256 3.01 24.04 25.62
C GLY A 256 2.78 25.13 24.57
N ALA A 257 2.31 26.30 25.00
CA ALA A 257 1.86 27.43 24.17
C ALA A 257 0.60 27.22 23.31
N GLY A 258 -0.03 26.04 23.39
CA GLY A 258 -1.24 25.71 22.65
C GLY A 258 -0.99 25.42 21.18
N LEU A 259 -1.39 24.23 20.70
CA LEU A 259 -1.24 23.87 19.29
C LEU A 259 -2.57 24.07 18.56
N ILE A 260 -2.54 24.78 17.43
CA ILE A 260 -3.73 25.07 16.61
C ILE A 260 -4.42 23.76 16.25
N SER A 261 -5.68 23.61 16.70
CA SER A 261 -6.45 22.37 16.59
C SER A 261 -7.51 22.47 15.50
N TYR A 262 -8.69 23.05 15.78
CA TYR A 262 -9.77 23.17 14.79
C TYR A 262 -9.37 23.81 13.44
N PRO A 263 -8.58 24.90 13.40
CA PRO A 263 -8.13 25.51 12.15
C PRO A 263 -7.12 24.65 11.37
N ASN A 264 -6.54 23.62 11.99
CA ASN A 264 -5.57 22.77 11.31
C ASN A 264 -6.28 21.92 10.25
N PRO A 265 -5.88 22.01 8.97
CA PRO A 265 -6.57 21.33 7.89
C PRO A 265 -6.48 19.80 7.96
N GLN A 266 -5.53 19.25 8.72
CA GLN A 266 -5.33 17.81 8.89
C GLN A 266 -6.05 17.25 10.13
N TYR A 267 -6.51 18.10 11.04
CA TYR A 267 -7.17 17.66 12.28
C TYR A 267 -8.56 17.10 11.99
N ASP A 268 -9.01 16.13 12.79
CA ASP A 268 -10.21 15.35 12.51
C ASP A 268 -11.44 15.75 13.35
N GLN A 269 -11.44 16.92 14.02
CA GLN A 269 -12.57 17.36 14.85
C GLN A 269 -13.87 17.42 14.02
N PHE A 270 -14.96 16.88 14.60
CA PHE A 270 -16.27 16.68 13.95
C PHE A 270 -16.29 15.73 12.75
N SER A 271 -15.22 14.95 12.54
CA SER A 271 -15.24 13.85 11.58
C SER A 271 -15.86 12.58 12.17
N ILE A 272 -16.19 11.62 11.30
CA ILE A 272 -16.63 10.28 11.71
C ILE A 272 -15.60 9.63 12.64
N PHE A 273 -14.31 9.79 12.33
CA PHE A 273 -13.23 9.24 13.16
C PHE A 273 -13.22 9.86 14.56
N TYR A 274 -13.39 11.18 14.69
CA TYR A 274 -13.49 11.88 15.98
C TYR A 274 -14.66 11.35 16.83
N PHE A 275 -15.85 11.21 16.26
CA PHE A 275 -17.01 10.71 16.99
C PHE A 275 -16.84 9.25 17.44
N LEU A 276 -16.22 8.41 16.61
CA LEU A 276 -15.90 7.03 17.02
C LEU A 276 -14.87 7.03 18.15
N ARG A 277 -13.83 7.86 18.10
CA ARG A 277 -12.82 7.98 19.16
C ARG A 277 -13.41 8.45 20.49
N TYR A 278 -14.55 9.14 20.49
CA TYR A 278 -15.25 9.53 21.71
C TYR A 278 -15.79 8.32 22.49
N ILE A 279 -16.22 7.27 21.79
CA ILE A 279 -16.83 6.07 22.40
C ILE A 279 -15.91 4.86 22.46
N MET A 280 -14.78 4.86 21.74
CA MET A 280 -13.84 3.74 21.74
C MET A 280 -12.38 4.19 21.60
N PRO A 281 -11.39 3.36 22.01
CA PRO A 281 -9.97 3.67 21.85
C PRO A 281 -9.57 3.99 20.41
N PHE A 282 -8.56 4.85 20.25
CA PHE A 282 -8.06 5.33 18.95
C PHE A 282 -7.93 4.22 17.90
N TRP A 283 -7.25 3.13 18.25
CA TRP A 283 -6.97 2.05 17.30
C TRP A 283 -8.23 1.31 16.86
N LYS A 284 -9.19 1.09 17.77
CA LYS A 284 -10.47 0.45 17.43
C LYS A 284 -11.30 1.34 16.50
N ALA A 285 -11.33 2.64 16.77
CA ALA A 285 -12.00 3.62 15.91
C ALA A 285 -11.35 3.66 14.52
N TYR A 286 -10.02 3.57 14.47
CA TYR A 286 -9.25 3.60 13.23
C TYR A 286 -9.57 2.39 12.36
N LEU A 287 -9.49 1.18 12.94
CA LEU A 287 -9.82 -0.06 12.24
C LEU A 287 -11.29 -0.12 11.81
N LEU A 288 -12.21 0.44 12.61
CA LEU A 288 -13.62 0.53 12.23
C LEU A 288 -13.84 1.48 11.04
N CYS A 289 -13.17 2.63 11.00
CA CYS A 289 -13.18 3.52 9.83
C CYS A 289 -12.65 2.81 8.59
N VAL A 290 -11.49 2.13 8.69
CA VAL A 290 -10.92 1.34 7.58
C VAL A 290 -11.95 0.33 7.08
N PHE A 291 -12.59 -0.41 7.98
CA PHE A 291 -13.58 -1.41 7.64
C PHE A 291 -14.75 -0.83 6.85
N LEU A 292 -15.40 0.19 7.42
CA LEU A 292 -16.61 0.80 6.85
C LEU A 292 -16.30 1.47 5.51
N PHE A 293 -15.24 2.27 5.45
CA PHE A 293 -14.88 2.98 4.24
C PHE A 293 -14.36 2.03 3.15
N SER A 294 -13.66 0.95 3.50
CA SER A 294 -13.28 -0.09 2.51
C SER A 294 -14.51 -0.75 1.88
N ILE A 295 -15.56 -1.06 2.66
CA ILE A 295 -16.81 -1.61 2.11
C ILE A 295 -17.48 -0.60 1.17
N ILE A 296 -17.62 0.65 1.61
CA ILE A 296 -18.25 1.71 0.81
C ILE A 296 -17.49 1.92 -0.50
N GLY A 297 -16.16 2.03 -0.44
CA GLY A 297 -15.31 2.21 -1.61
C GLY A 297 -15.39 1.02 -2.56
N PHE A 298 -15.30 -0.21 -2.04
CA PHE A 298 -15.41 -1.44 -2.84
C PHE A 298 -16.74 -1.52 -3.58
N ILE A 299 -17.87 -1.33 -2.87
CA ILE A 299 -19.21 -1.41 -3.46
C ILE A 299 -19.41 -0.30 -4.49
N SER A 300 -18.97 0.92 -4.18
CA SER A 300 -19.10 2.06 -5.09
C SER A 300 -18.28 1.86 -6.37
N PHE A 301 -17.05 1.38 -6.24
CA PHE A 301 -16.21 1.10 -7.41
C PHE A 301 -16.77 -0.04 -8.25
N TYR A 302 -17.29 -1.10 -7.61
CA TYR A 302 -18.00 -2.16 -8.31
C TYR A 302 -19.19 -1.62 -9.12
N TYR A 303 -20.07 -0.82 -8.52
CA TYR A 303 -21.23 -0.28 -9.22
C TYR A 303 -20.88 0.79 -10.24
N PHE A 304 -19.79 1.54 -10.07
CA PHE A 304 -19.26 2.40 -11.11
C PHE A 304 -18.90 1.59 -12.36
N ASN A 305 -18.11 0.51 -12.20
CA ASN A 305 -17.77 -0.37 -13.32
C ASN A 305 -19.01 -1.03 -13.94
N LYS A 306 -19.94 -1.48 -13.10
CA LYS A 306 -21.11 -2.24 -13.53
C LYS A 306 -22.18 -1.39 -14.20
N ASP A 307 -22.52 -0.26 -13.59
CA ASP A 307 -23.66 0.58 -13.99
C ASP A 307 -23.24 1.71 -14.92
N VAL A 308 -22.04 2.27 -14.76
CA VAL A 308 -21.58 3.42 -15.55
C VAL A 308 -20.76 2.93 -16.74
N LEU A 309 -19.70 2.16 -16.49
CA LEU A 309 -18.84 1.63 -17.57
C LEU A 309 -19.45 0.42 -18.28
N LYS A 310 -20.58 -0.10 -17.81
CA LYS A 310 -21.34 -1.22 -18.39
C LYS A 310 -20.52 -2.50 -18.55
N VAL A 311 -19.54 -2.70 -17.68
CA VAL A 311 -18.68 -3.87 -17.71
C VAL A 311 -19.43 -5.09 -17.13
N ASP A 312 -19.03 -6.30 -17.51
CA ASP A 312 -19.60 -7.53 -16.97
C ASP A 312 -19.35 -7.67 -15.45
N PHE A 313 -20.11 -8.55 -14.82
CA PHE A 313 -20.05 -8.78 -13.37
C PHE A 313 -18.64 -9.12 -12.89
N LYS A 314 -17.91 -9.96 -13.63
CA LYS A 314 -16.63 -10.52 -13.19
C LYS A 314 -15.56 -9.45 -13.19
N THR A 315 -15.46 -8.72 -14.29
CA THR A 315 -14.49 -7.63 -14.41
C THR A 315 -14.82 -6.50 -13.44
N SER A 316 -16.11 -6.18 -13.22
CA SER A 316 -16.50 -5.17 -12.22
C SER A 316 -16.08 -5.56 -10.80
N LEU A 317 -16.29 -6.82 -10.42
CA LEU A 317 -15.87 -7.35 -9.11
C LEU A 317 -14.36 -7.38 -8.98
N MET A 318 -13.66 -7.71 -10.06
CA MET A 318 -12.21 -7.74 -10.11
C MET A 318 -11.58 -6.35 -9.94
N SER A 319 -12.11 -5.38 -10.67
CA SER A 319 -11.70 -3.98 -10.58
C SER A 319 -11.88 -3.45 -9.15
N ALA A 320 -12.97 -3.84 -8.45
CA ALA A 320 -13.20 -3.45 -7.07
C ALA A 320 -12.19 -4.05 -6.08
N VAL A 321 -11.79 -5.31 -6.28
CA VAL A 321 -10.71 -5.94 -5.49
C VAL A 321 -9.39 -5.20 -5.73
N LEU A 322 -9.03 -4.93 -6.98
CA LEU A 322 -7.79 -4.22 -7.32
C LEU A 322 -7.76 -2.82 -6.70
N PHE A 323 -8.86 -2.07 -6.80
CA PHE A 323 -9.00 -0.75 -6.19
C PHE A 323 -8.76 -0.77 -4.68
N SER A 324 -9.24 -1.82 -4.00
CA SER A 324 -9.17 -1.90 -2.53
C SER A 324 -7.81 -2.33 -1.98
N PHE A 325 -6.94 -2.87 -2.84
CA PHE A 325 -5.59 -3.34 -2.50
C PHE A 325 -4.50 -2.56 -3.24
N THR A 326 -4.74 -1.29 -3.56
CA THR A 326 -3.70 -0.43 -4.14
C THR A 326 -2.58 -0.23 -3.12
N GLY A 327 -1.32 -0.38 -3.56
CA GLY A 327 -0.15 -0.16 -2.70
C GLY A 327 -0.16 1.25 -2.10
N TYR A 328 -0.54 2.24 -2.90
CA TYR A 328 -0.76 3.62 -2.48
C TYR A 328 -1.65 3.73 -1.24
N TYR A 329 -2.89 3.24 -1.30
CA TYR A 329 -3.84 3.32 -0.19
C TYR A 329 -3.36 2.58 1.06
N ILE A 330 -2.88 1.34 0.87
CA ILE A 330 -2.52 0.46 1.98
C ILE A 330 -1.28 0.97 2.70
N HIS A 331 -0.24 1.39 1.98
CA HIS A 331 1.00 1.88 2.61
C HIS A 331 0.77 3.17 3.41
N HIS A 332 -0.03 4.10 2.89
CA HIS A 332 -0.33 5.34 3.62
C HIS A 332 -1.07 5.08 4.93
N ILE A 333 -2.09 4.21 4.91
CA ILE A 333 -2.80 3.84 6.13
C ILE A 333 -1.91 3.04 7.09
N MET A 334 -1.04 2.17 6.59
CA MET A 334 -0.07 1.44 7.42
C MET A 334 1.00 2.33 8.05
N ILE A 335 1.38 3.44 7.42
CA ILE A 335 2.33 4.40 7.99
C ILE A 335 1.64 5.31 9.00
N GLY A 336 0.30 5.40 8.97
CA GLY A 336 -0.47 6.20 9.91
C GLY A 336 -1.01 7.50 9.34
N HIS A 337 -0.90 7.72 8.02
CA HIS A 337 -1.54 8.84 7.32
C HIS A 337 -3.07 8.71 7.38
N TRP A 338 -3.69 9.09 8.50
CA TRP A 338 -5.12 8.85 8.77
C TRP A 338 -6.06 9.55 7.78
N THR A 339 -5.61 10.61 7.12
CA THR A 339 -6.40 11.31 6.09
C THR A 339 -6.77 10.36 4.96
N PHE A 340 -5.97 9.31 4.73
CA PHE A 340 -6.25 8.26 3.75
C PHE A 340 -7.35 7.29 4.16
N LEU A 341 -7.82 7.29 5.43
CA LEU A 341 -9.04 6.58 5.82
C LEU A 341 -10.19 6.91 4.87
N TYR A 342 -10.26 8.16 4.42
CA TYR A 342 -11.31 8.68 3.57
C TYR A 342 -11.09 8.43 2.06
N HIS A 343 -9.90 7.94 1.65
CA HIS A 343 -9.58 7.68 0.25
C HIS A 343 -10.58 6.76 -0.48
N PRO A 344 -11.14 5.69 0.13
CA PRO A 344 -12.14 4.85 -0.53
C PRO A 344 -13.44 5.58 -0.89
N LEU A 345 -13.76 6.69 -0.21
CA LEU A 345 -14.95 7.50 -0.50
C LEU A 345 -14.85 8.24 -1.84
N THR A 346 -13.66 8.33 -2.43
CA THR A 346 -13.48 8.86 -3.78
C THR A 346 -14.27 8.04 -4.81
N ALA A 347 -14.30 6.72 -4.67
CA ALA A 347 -15.09 5.85 -5.53
C ALA A 347 -16.61 6.10 -5.39
N LEU A 348 -17.07 6.47 -4.19
CA LEU A 348 -18.46 6.86 -3.95
C LEU A 348 -18.80 8.15 -4.71
N ILE A 349 -17.96 9.18 -4.61
CA ILE A 349 -18.15 10.45 -5.32
C ILE A 349 -18.26 10.23 -6.83
N VAL A 350 -17.36 9.42 -7.41
CA VAL A 350 -17.39 9.08 -8.83
C VAL A 350 -18.68 8.36 -9.20
N TYR A 351 -19.01 7.30 -8.47
CA TYR A 351 -20.19 6.50 -8.77
C TYR A 351 -21.46 7.36 -8.76
N LEU A 352 -21.66 8.16 -7.71
CA LEU A 352 -22.82 9.01 -7.56
C LEU A 352 -22.90 10.11 -8.63
N SER A 353 -21.76 10.65 -9.08
CA SER A 353 -21.73 11.69 -10.11
C SER A 353 -22.13 11.17 -11.49
N PHE A 354 -21.61 9.99 -11.84
CA PHE A 354 -21.76 9.40 -13.17
C PHE A 354 -22.94 8.44 -13.31
N THR A 355 -23.59 8.04 -12.21
CA THR A 355 -24.80 7.21 -12.26
C THR A 355 -26.01 8.01 -12.76
N ASP A 356 -26.87 7.31 -13.51
CA ASP A 356 -28.17 7.80 -13.95
C ASP A 356 -29.29 7.47 -12.95
N ARG A 357 -28.97 6.74 -11.88
CA ARG A 357 -29.96 6.26 -10.89
C ARG A 357 -30.46 7.36 -9.95
N LEU A 358 -29.73 8.45 -9.83
CA LEU A 358 -30.03 9.54 -8.89
C LEU A 358 -30.33 10.83 -9.63
N ASN A 359 -31.30 11.58 -9.10
CA ASN A 359 -31.58 12.93 -9.53
C ASN A 359 -30.33 13.81 -9.39
N TYR A 360 -30.16 14.77 -10.31
CA TYR A 360 -29.05 15.71 -10.35
C TYR A 360 -28.80 16.44 -9.03
N VAL A 361 -29.86 16.92 -8.37
CA VAL A 361 -29.75 17.64 -7.09
C VAL A 361 -29.34 16.68 -5.97
N ILE A 362 -29.94 15.49 -5.92
CA ILE A 362 -29.66 14.49 -4.88
C ILE A 362 -28.20 14.04 -4.92
N LYS A 363 -27.65 13.77 -6.12
CA LYS A 363 -26.22 13.42 -6.22
C LYS A 363 -25.30 14.54 -5.75
N ILE A 364 -25.64 15.80 -6.02
CA ILE A 364 -24.86 16.96 -5.55
C ILE A 364 -24.87 17.03 -4.03
N LEU A 365 -26.05 16.87 -3.41
CA LEU A 365 -26.19 16.94 -1.95
C LEU A 365 -25.41 15.82 -1.25
N ILE A 366 -25.54 14.57 -1.71
CA ILE A 366 -24.84 13.43 -1.09
C ILE A 366 -23.32 13.56 -1.28
N ASN A 367 -22.86 13.97 -2.47
CA ASN A 367 -21.45 14.18 -2.72
C ASN A 367 -20.90 15.36 -1.91
N ALA A 368 -21.67 16.44 -1.74
CA ALA A 368 -21.26 17.58 -0.91
C ALA A 368 -21.09 17.19 0.56
N LEU A 369 -22.01 16.37 1.11
CA LEU A 369 -21.87 15.80 2.44
C LEU A 369 -20.62 14.89 2.54
N THR A 370 -20.36 14.10 1.50
CA THR A 370 -19.16 13.25 1.45
C THR A 370 -17.89 14.10 1.44
N PHE A 371 -17.81 15.12 0.58
CA PHE A 371 -16.69 16.07 0.57
C PHE A 371 -16.52 16.77 1.92
N SER A 372 -17.61 17.24 2.54
CA SER A 372 -17.55 17.87 3.86
C SER A 372 -17.02 16.90 4.91
N ALA A 373 -17.50 15.65 4.95
CA ALA A 373 -16.99 14.62 5.85
C ALA A 373 -15.48 14.38 5.66
N MET A 374 -15.00 14.38 4.41
CA MET A 374 -13.57 14.26 4.09
C MET A 374 -12.77 15.50 4.55
N ILE A 375 -13.29 16.72 4.38
CA ILE A 375 -12.64 17.97 4.86
C ILE A 375 -12.54 17.98 6.39
N PHE A 376 -13.63 17.64 7.08
CA PHE A 376 -13.61 17.50 8.54
C PHE A 376 -12.68 16.38 9.00
N GLY A 377 -12.56 15.30 8.21
CA GLY A 377 -11.63 14.19 8.43
C GLY A 377 -10.14 14.49 8.15
N GLY A 378 -9.81 15.69 7.72
CA GLY A 378 -8.44 16.12 7.46
C GLY A 378 -7.93 15.82 6.04
N ALA A 379 -8.76 15.24 5.17
CA ALA A 379 -8.39 14.79 3.83
C ALA A 379 -8.37 15.90 2.76
N MET A 380 -8.14 17.16 3.14
CA MET A 380 -8.17 18.29 2.20
C MET A 380 -7.22 18.09 1.00
N GLN A 381 -6.01 17.62 1.23
CA GLN A 381 -5.03 17.37 0.17
C GLN A 381 -5.49 16.26 -0.79
N THR A 382 -6.04 15.18 -0.24
CA THR A 382 -6.59 14.03 -0.99
C THR A 382 -7.80 14.42 -1.84
N ILE A 383 -8.64 15.33 -1.33
CA ILE A 383 -9.83 15.87 -2.01
C ILE A 383 -9.44 16.70 -3.23
N PHE A 384 -8.58 17.70 -3.05
CA PHE A 384 -8.31 18.67 -4.10
C PHE A 384 -7.41 18.13 -5.20
N PHE A 385 -6.31 17.45 -4.87
CA PHE A 385 -5.32 17.05 -5.87
C PHE A 385 -5.62 15.69 -6.52
N TYR A 386 -6.01 14.68 -5.73
CA TYR A 386 -6.18 13.31 -6.22
C TYR A 386 -7.62 12.96 -6.61
N THR A 387 -8.60 13.48 -5.88
CA THR A 387 -9.99 13.13 -6.15
C THR A 387 -10.50 13.93 -7.33
N CYS A 388 -10.56 15.26 -7.25
CA CYS A 388 -11.17 16.06 -8.31
C CYS A 388 -10.40 16.00 -9.63
N PHE A 389 -9.09 16.25 -9.65
CA PHE A 389 -8.34 16.34 -10.91
C PHE A 389 -8.06 14.99 -11.56
N THR A 390 -7.65 13.97 -10.79
CA THR A 390 -7.36 12.65 -11.37
C THR A 390 -8.64 11.97 -11.85
N LEU A 391 -9.77 12.14 -11.14
CA LEU A 391 -11.05 11.61 -11.60
C LEU A 391 -11.56 12.33 -12.84
N LEU A 392 -11.45 13.66 -12.92
CA LEU A 392 -11.82 14.42 -14.12
C LEU A 392 -10.92 14.05 -15.32
N GLY A 393 -9.62 13.84 -15.09
CA GLY A 393 -8.68 13.40 -16.10
C GLY A 393 -8.99 11.99 -16.63
N ILE A 394 -9.21 11.02 -15.74
CA ILE A 394 -9.61 9.66 -16.12
C ILE A 394 -10.97 9.68 -16.83
N ALA A 395 -11.92 10.48 -16.35
CA ALA A 395 -13.23 10.59 -16.97
C ALA A 395 -13.13 11.19 -18.38
N ALA A 396 -12.26 12.18 -18.60
CA ALA A 396 -12.01 12.74 -19.94
C ALA A 396 -11.38 11.72 -20.92
N ILE A 397 -10.61 10.74 -20.40
CA ILE A 397 -10.05 9.65 -21.21
C ILE A 397 -11.10 8.58 -21.51
N LEU A 398 -11.90 8.19 -20.51
CA LEU A 398 -12.83 7.06 -20.61
C LEU A 398 -14.14 7.41 -21.30
N PHE A 399 -14.57 8.67 -21.26
CA PHE A 399 -15.86 9.10 -21.80
C PHE A 399 -15.69 10.08 -22.95
N LYS A 400 -16.52 9.91 -23.98
CA LYS A 400 -16.63 10.93 -25.04
C LYS A 400 -17.17 12.22 -24.41
N PRO A 401 -16.54 13.39 -24.68
CA PRO A 401 -17.00 14.67 -24.15
C PRO A 401 -18.33 15.04 -24.82
N ASN A 402 -19.44 14.65 -24.19
CA ASN A 402 -20.79 14.99 -24.60
C ASN A 402 -21.48 15.83 -23.52
N LYS A 403 -22.65 16.40 -23.84
CA LYS A 403 -23.40 17.25 -22.90
C LYS A 403 -23.66 16.55 -21.56
N LYS A 404 -23.97 15.25 -21.59
CA LYS A 404 -24.21 14.43 -20.39
C LYS A 404 -22.96 14.32 -19.52
N PHE A 405 -21.82 14.03 -20.13
CA PHE A 405 -20.52 13.96 -19.47
C PHE A 405 -20.17 15.29 -18.79
N ILE A 406 -20.35 16.41 -19.50
CA ILE A 406 -20.11 17.75 -18.96
C ILE A 406 -20.99 18.01 -17.73
N ILE A 407 -22.28 17.66 -17.81
CA ILE A 407 -23.22 17.80 -16.68
C ILE A 407 -22.78 16.95 -15.48
N GLN A 408 -22.28 15.73 -15.71
CA GLN A 408 -21.77 14.85 -14.65
C GLN A 408 -20.48 15.42 -14.02
N CYS A 409 -19.56 15.97 -14.82
CA CYS A 409 -18.37 16.67 -14.31
C CYS A 409 -18.74 17.93 -13.51
N LEU A 410 -19.70 18.71 -13.99
CA LEU A 410 -20.23 19.87 -13.25
C LEU A 410 -20.84 19.45 -11.91
N SER A 411 -21.45 18.26 -11.82
CA SER A 411 -21.96 17.77 -10.54
C SER A 411 -20.86 17.56 -9.51
N ILE A 412 -19.66 17.11 -9.92
CA ILE A 412 -18.49 16.98 -9.02
C ILE A 412 -18.05 18.36 -8.53
N ILE A 413 -17.92 19.33 -9.44
CA ILE A 413 -17.49 20.70 -9.12
C ILE A 413 -18.48 21.35 -8.15
N LEU A 414 -19.77 21.29 -8.45
CA LEU A 414 -20.83 21.85 -7.59
C LEU A 414 -20.86 21.15 -6.22
N SER A 415 -20.66 19.84 -6.18
CA SER A 415 -20.58 19.09 -4.92
C SER A 415 -19.37 19.51 -4.09
N CYS A 416 -18.22 19.72 -4.72
CA CYS A 416 -17.01 20.18 -4.05
C CYS A 416 -17.21 21.59 -3.47
N LEU A 417 -17.74 22.53 -4.27
CA LEU A 417 -18.05 23.89 -3.82
C LEU A 417 -19.04 23.89 -2.65
N LEU A 418 -20.11 23.10 -2.76
CA LEU A 418 -21.08 22.99 -1.67
C LEU A 418 -20.48 22.31 -0.43
N GLY A 419 -19.60 21.32 -0.61
CA GLY A 419 -18.86 20.70 0.50
C GLY A 419 -17.93 21.68 1.23
N ILE A 420 -17.30 22.61 0.51
CA ILE A 420 -16.51 23.71 1.09
C ILE A 420 -17.43 24.66 1.87
N ILE A 421 -18.59 25.01 1.32
CA ILE A 421 -19.59 25.86 2.00
C ILE A 421 -20.08 25.19 3.29
N LEU A 422 -20.35 23.89 3.26
CA LEU A 422 -20.73 23.12 4.47
C LEU A 422 -19.60 23.05 5.50
N SER A 423 -18.36 23.22 5.05
CA SER A 423 -17.15 23.17 5.90
C SER A 423 -16.55 24.55 6.14
N LEU A 424 -17.29 25.63 5.87
CA LEU A 424 -16.78 27.00 5.87
C LEU A 424 -16.22 27.38 7.24
N SER A 425 -16.84 26.90 8.31
CA SER A 425 -16.41 27.14 9.69
C SER A 425 -14.97 26.66 9.95
N LYS A 426 -14.55 25.55 9.34
CA LYS A 426 -13.18 25.04 9.44
C LYS A 426 -12.26 25.68 8.41
N PHE A 427 -12.73 25.80 7.17
CA PHE A 427 -11.95 26.31 6.05
C PHE A 427 -11.51 27.77 6.25
N THR A 428 -12.43 28.64 6.68
CA THR A 428 -12.12 30.05 6.96
C THR A 428 -11.08 30.21 8.06
N GLN A 429 -11.20 29.42 9.13
CA GLN A 429 -10.23 29.41 10.22
C GLN A 429 -8.87 28.94 9.73
N SER A 430 -8.83 27.87 8.94
CA SER A 430 -7.58 27.37 8.36
C SER A 430 -6.85 28.41 7.51
N VAL A 431 -7.59 29.13 6.66
CA VAL A 431 -7.05 30.24 5.85
C VAL A 431 -6.61 31.40 6.74
N TYR A 432 -7.43 31.79 7.70
CA TYR A 432 -7.16 32.91 8.62
C TYR A 432 -5.92 32.67 9.49
N PHE A 433 -5.76 31.48 10.06
CA PHE A 433 -4.54 31.14 10.82
C PHE A 433 -3.36 30.92 9.88
N GLY A 434 -3.60 30.30 8.73
CA GLY A 434 -2.58 30.03 7.73
C GLY A 434 -1.89 31.28 7.17
N ARG A 435 -2.54 32.45 7.20
CA ARG A 435 -1.95 33.76 6.85
C ARG A 435 -1.17 34.42 7.99
N LEU A 436 -1.39 34.01 9.24
CA LEU A 436 -0.72 34.57 10.42
C LEU A 436 0.55 33.80 10.78
N ILE A 437 0.66 32.54 10.34
CA ILE A 437 1.80 31.68 10.63
C ILE A 437 2.92 31.98 9.63
N GLU A 438 4.07 32.43 10.14
CA GLU A 438 5.29 32.59 9.35
C GLU A 438 5.86 31.21 8.98
N ARG A 439 5.74 30.83 7.70
CA ARG A 439 6.16 29.52 7.17
C ARG A 439 7.66 29.42 6.83
N GLY A 440 8.47 30.41 7.25
CA GLY A 440 9.91 30.51 6.95
C GLY A 440 10.25 30.61 5.44
N ASN A 441 11.52 30.73 5.08
CA ASN A 441 11.96 30.99 3.69
C ASN A 441 11.53 29.92 2.64
N SER A 442 11.09 28.75 3.07
CA SER A 442 10.60 27.65 2.23
C SER A 442 9.07 27.60 2.12
N GLY A 443 8.35 28.41 2.89
CA GLY A 443 6.91 28.58 2.74
C GLY A 443 6.59 29.26 1.41
N LEU A 444 5.47 28.87 0.78
CA LEU A 444 4.82 29.64 -0.29
C LEU A 444 4.34 30.99 0.29
N HIS A 445 5.29 31.89 0.59
CA HIS A 445 5.03 33.22 1.14
C HIS A 445 4.68 34.24 0.08
N ASP A 446 5.11 33.98 -1.14
CA ASP A 446 4.88 34.91 -2.21
C ASP A 446 3.66 34.48 -3.01
N ASN A 447 2.63 35.31 -2.98
CA ASN A 447 1.60 35.40 -4.02
C ASN A 447 2.22 35.83 -5.38
N ASN A 448 3.49 35.51 -5.62
CA ASN A 448 4.17 35.75 -6.87
C ASN A 448 3.60 34.77 -7.91
N PRO A 449 2.88 35.28 -8.93
CA PRO A 449 2.29 34.43 -9.95
C PRO A 449 3.34 33.52 -10.60
N ALA A 450 4.59 33.97 -10.71
CA ALA A 450 5.68 33.17 -11.28
C ALA A 450 5.99 31.92 -10.44
N LEU A 451 5.91 31.97 -9.11
CA LEU A 451 6.07 30.81 -8.24
C LEU A 451 4.86 29.86 -8.35
N ILE A 452 3.65 30.38 -8.51
CA ILE A 452 2.45 29.56 -8.78
C ILE A 452 2.60 28.86 -10.13
N PHE A 453 2.96 29.57 -11.19
CA PHE A 453 3.21 29.00 -12.52
C PHE A 453 4.37 28.01 -12.51
N ARG A 454 5.44 28.27 -11.74
CA ARG A 454 6.55 27.34 -11.56
C ARG A 454 6.10 26.10 -10.81
N THR A 455 5.28 26.21 -9.77
CA THR A 455 4.73 25.06 -9.04
C THR A 455 3.79 24.25 -9.92
N VAL A 456 2.89 24.89 -10.68
CA VAL A 456 2.01 24.21 -11.65
C VAL A 456 2.82 23.56 -12.77
N GLY A 457 3.82 24.26 -13.31
CA GLY A 457 4.72 23.73 -14.33
C GLY A 457 5.53 22.55 -13.81
N ASN A 458 6.08 22.65 -12.59
CA ASN A 458 6.74 21.55 -11.90
C ASN A 458 5.77 20.40 -11.64
N LEU A 459 4.51 20.65 -11.26
CA LEU A 459 3.51 19.59 -11.03
C LEU A 459 3.20 18.81 -12.31
N LEU A 460 3.23 19.48 -13.47
CA LEU A 460 3.04 18.85 -14.79
C LEU A 460 4.31 18.13 -15.28
N LEU A 461 5.49 18.70 -15.00
CA LEU A 461 6.79 18.13 -15.39
C LEU A 461 7.26 17.03 -14.44
N TYR A 462 6.84 17.04 -13.18
CA TYR A 462 7.31 16.12 -12.14
C TYR A 462 7.01 14.67 -12.48
N PRO A 463 5.84 14.27 -12.99
CA PRO A 463 5.61 12.89 -13.45
C PRO A 463 6.56 12.46 -14.59
N ILE A 464 6.94 13.39 -15.46
CA ILE A 464 7.86 13.13 -16.58
C ILE A 464 9.30 13.00 -16.05
N LEU A 465 9.69 13.90 -15.15
CA LEU A 465 10.99 13.90 -14.48
C LEU A 465 11.13 12.69 -13.55
N SER A 466 10.08 12.28 -12.85
CA SER A 466 10.05 11.12 -11.97
C SER A 466 10.07 9.82 -12.77
N ALA A 467 9.38 9.76 -13.91
CA ALA A 467 9.49 8.63 -14.84
C ALA A 467 10.92 8.51 -15.41
N ALA A 468 11.59 9.64 -15.68
CA ALA A 468 12.99 9.67 -16.08
C ALA A 468 13.96 9.35 -14.94
N SER A 469 13.65 9.73 -13.69
CA SER A 469 14.48 9.45 -12.51
C SER A 469 14.28 8.04 -11.94
N TYR A 470 13.17 7.36 -12.27
CA TYR A 470 12.95 5.94 -11.95
C TYR A 470 14.03 5.03 -12.55
N ILE A 471 14.74 5.51 -13.59
CA ILE A 471 15.89 4.83 -14.20
C ILE A 471 17.18 5.00 -13.36
N LYS A 472 17.21 5.97 -12.43
CA LYS A 472 18.43 6.45 -11.76
C LYS A 472 18.47 6.23 -10.24
N ASP A 473 17.33 6.08 -9.57
CA ASP A 473 17.29 5.97 -8.10
C ASP A 473 17.53 4.56 -7.56
N ASN A 474 18.81 4.24 -7.35
CA ASN A 474 19.26 3.03 -6.64
C ASN A 474 19.54 3.26 -5.13
N LEU A 475 19.38 4.48 -4.59
CA LEU A 475 19.94 4.84 -3.26
C LEU A 475 19.09 5.78 -2.37
N GLY A 476 17.82 6.04 -2.67
CA GLY A 476 16.97 6.94 -1.86
C GLY A 476 16.08 6.22 -0.85
N LEU A 477 15.95 6.78 0.36
CA LEU A 477 14.99 6.39 1.40
C LEU A 477 13.61 6.12 0.78
N ARG A 478 13.16 4.86 0.84
CA ARG A 478 11.88 4.39 0.31
C ARG A 478 10.72 4.89 1.18
N TRP A 479 10.47 6.19 1.16
CA TRP A 479 9.19 6.75 1.54
C TRP A 479 8.24 6.56 0.36
N GLU A 480 7.08 5.96 0.63
CA GLU A 480 5.95 5.85 -0.30
C GLU A 480 6.25 5.06 -1.59
N HIS A 481 6.06 3.74 -1.53
CA HIS A 481 5.98 2.86 -2.71
C HIS A 481 4.68 3.10 -3.51
N ASP A 482 4.47 4.34 -3.96
CA ASP A 482 3.23 4.80 -4.61
C ASP A 482 2.98 4.17 -5.98
N ILE A 483 4.06 3.84 -6.68
CA ILE A 483 4.06 3.17 -7.98
C ILE A 483 4.49 1.70 -7.84
N ALA A 484 4.52 1.16 -6.61
CA ALA A 484 4.49 -0.28 -6.49
C ALA A 484 3.11 -0.77 -6.93
N LEU A 485 2.93 -0.90 -8.25
CA LEU A 485 2.35 -2.12 -8.78
C LEU A 485 3.05 -3.21 -7.98
N PRO A 486 2.34 -3.88 -7.04
CA PRO A 486 2.97 -4.95 -6.31
C PRO A 486 3.63 -5.84 -7.35
N THR A 487 4.82 -6.37 -7.13
CA THR A 487 5.37 -7.44 -7.99
C THR A 487 4.32 -8.54 -8.25
N MET A 488 3.35 -8.66 -7.33
CA MET A 488 2.12 -9.44 -7.45
C MET A 488 1.17 -9.04 -8.57
N MET A 489 1.07 -7.79 -9.04
CA MET A 489 0.31 -7.44 -10.26
C MET A 489 0.93 -8.03 -11.53
N ILE A 490 2.27 -8.17 -11.60
CA ILE A 490 2.91 -8.89 -12.71
C ILE A 490 2.54 -10.37 -12.65
N VAL A 491 2.63 -10.99 -11.46
CA VAL A 491 2.20 -12.38 -11.24
C VAL A 491 0.71 -12.58 -11.56
N LEU A 492 -0.12 -11.60 -11.22
CA LEU A 492 -1.55 -11.59 -11.47
C LEU A 492 -1.87 -11.40 -12.96
N LEU A 493 -1.15 -10.54 -13.68
CA LEU A 493 -1.25 -10.39 -15.13
C LEU A 493 -0.83 -11.67 -15.85
N ILE A 494 0.24 -12.33 -15.38
CA ILE A 494 0.64 -13.67 -15.86
C ILE A 494 -0.48 -14.68 -15.56
N PHE A 495 -1.08 -14.65 -14.37
CA PHE A 495 -2.18 -15.54 -14.00
C PHE A 495 -3.44 -15.33 -14.86
N ILE A 496 -3.86 -14.08 -15.06
CA ILE A 496 -4.97 -13.71 -15.94
C ILE A 496 -4.67 -14.19 -17.36
N SER A 497 -3.47 -13.93 -17.87
CA SER A 497 -3.04 -14.36 -19.20
C SER A 497 -3.08 -15.87 -19.35
N LEU A 498 -2.48 -16.62 -18.40
CA LEU A 498 -2.49 -18.08 -18.39
C LEU A 498 -3.92 -18.65 -18.27
N TYR A 499 -4.77 -18.08 -17.42
CA TYR A 499 -6.17 -18.49 -17.29
C TYR A 499 -6.92 -18.30 -18.60
N PHE A 500 -6.76 -17.16 -19.27
CA PHE A 500 -7.41 -16.89 -20.56
C PHE A 500 -6.85 -17.78 -21.68
N ILE A 501 -5.55 -18.03 -21.74
CA ILE A 501 -4.92 -18.98 -22.69
C ILE A 501 -5.44 -20.42 -22.46
N LEU A 502 -5.58 -20.85 -21.21
CA LEU A 502 -6.09 -22.18 -20.87
C LEU A 502 -7.60 -22.34 -21.17
N LYS A 503 -8.34 -21.22 -21.22
CA LYS A 503 -9.78 -21.16 -21.52
C LYS A 503 -10.06 -20.93 -23.01
N SER A 504 -9.25 -20.16 -23.74
CA SER A 504 -9.38 -19.99 -25.20
C SER A 504 -9.17 -21.32 -25.92
N SER A 505 -8.21 -22.14 -25.45
CA SER A 505 -7.99 -23.52 -25.91
C SER A 505 -9.11 -24.52 -25.53
N LYS A 506 -10.28 -24.06 -25.04
CA LYS A 506 -11.53 -24.83 -24.95
C LYS A 506 -12.53 -24.49 -26.06
N LYS A 507 -12.33 -23.39 -26.82
CA LYS A 507 -13.20 -22.99 -27.93
C LYS A 507 -12.68 -23.46 -29.29
N GLU A 508 -11.42 -23.88 -29.37
CA GLU A 508 -10.77 -24.43 -30.59
C GLU A 508 -10.70 -25.96 -30.61
N LYS A 509 -11.46 -26.64 -29.74
CA LYS A 509 -11.79 -28.07 -29.82
C LYS A 509 -13.28 -28.21 -29.56
#